data_AF-A0A4S8PAJ9-F1
#
_entry.id   AF-A0A4S8PAJ9-F1
#
_cell.length_a   1.000
_cell.length_b   1.000
_cell.length_c   1.000
_cell.angle_alpha   90.00
_cell.angle_beta   90.00
_cell.angle_gamma   90.00
#
_symmetry.space_group_name_H-M   'P 1'
#
loop_
_entity.id
_entity.type
_entity.pdbx_description
1 polymer ?
#
loop_
_entity_poly.entity_id
_entity_poly.type
_entity_poly.pdbx_seq_one_letter_code
_entity_poly.pdbx_strand_id
1 'polypeptide(L)'
;MTQAYWLRQRRPDEAHYLIAPGVSEAVADAAIDRLEGAKDGFGGAKPRWYAAAERLAYWWFAILAAPTAAWFILFAPNGEGPWMNLWYGLAATPLVTGAFAGLLWAAARLQARPGATKPDALAAELSHLVRHAGSVLEEVEGLLDKDPAAAEQIRELAWRAAGVGEANRVRAAEELERLWRLADPQAAAERDEELREIDAMMTQLRRDGKIE
;
A
#
# COMPACT_ATOMS: atom_id res chain seq x y z
N MET A 1 -6.84 19.11 8.59
CA MET A 1 -7.89 18.10 8.85
C MET A 1 -7.49 17.29 10.05
N THR A 2 -8.41 17.04 10.98
CA THR A 2 -8.17 16.10 12.08
C THR A 2 -8.29 14.71 11.50
N GLN A 3 -7.17 14.01 11.31
CA GLN A 3 -7.18 12.67 10.74
C GLN A 3 -7.95 11.74 11.68
N ALA A 4 -9.08 11.21 11.21
CA ALA A 4 -9.90 10.31 12.00
C ALA A 4 -9.08 9.05 12.33
N TYR A 5 -8.92 8.73 13.62
CA TYR A 5 -8.04 7.63 14.07
C TYR A 5 -8.40 6.26 13.44
N TRP A 6 -9.65 6.10 13.00
CA TRP A 6 -10.19 4.90 12.38
C TRP A 6 -10.01 4.83 10.85
N LEU A 7 -9.60 5.93 10.21
CA LEU A 7 -9.19 5.98 8.81
C LEU A 7 -7.68 6.17 8.76
N ARG A 8 -6.94 5.09 8.51
CA ARG A 8 -5.47 5.08 8.59
C ARG A 8 -4.84 4.97 7.21
N GLN A 9 -3.81 5.77 7.02
CA GLN A 9 -2.87 5.66 5.91
C GLN A 9 -1.47 5.44 6.49
N ARG A 10 -0.74 4.41 6.03
CA ARG A 10 0.62 4.10 6.51
C ARG A 10 1.69 4.84 5.73
N ARG A 11 1.53 4.96 4.41
CA ARG A 11 2.37 5.80 3.53
C ARG A 11 1.53 6.60 2.56
N PRO A 12 2.01 7.76 2.07
CA PRO A 12 1.26 8.64 1.17
C PRO A 12 0.77 7.96 -0.12
N ASP A 13 1.46 6.92 -0.56
CA ASP A 13 1.21 6.13 -1.76
C ASP A 13 0.49 4.78 -1.49
N GLU A 14 0.18 4.47 -0.23
CA GLU A 14 -0.45 3.23 0.17
C GLU A 14 -1.98 3.36 0.34
N ALA A 15 -2.65 2.21 0.33
CA ALA A 15 -4.10 2.11 0.49
C ALA A 15 -4.54 2.62 1.87
N HIS A 16 -5.72 3.23 1.92
CA HIS A 16 -6.37 3.60 3.17
C HIS A 16 -7.08 2.40 3.79
N TYR A 17 -7.02 2.34 5.12
CA TYR A 17 -7.62 1.29 5.94
C TYR A 17 -8.70 1.88 6.85
N LEU A 18 -9.82 1.17 6.93
CA LEU A 18 -10.88 1.40 7.90
C LEU A 18 -10.68 0.45 9.09
N ILE A 19 -10.76 0.98 10.30
CA ILE A 19 -10.69 0.21 11.55
C ILE A 19 -12.11 -0.05 12.05
N ALA A 20 -12.37 -1.28 12.47
CA ALA A 20 -13.68 -1.67 13.01
C ALA A 20 -14.03 -0.87 14.27
N PRO A 21 -15.32 -0.58 14.49
CA PRO A 21 -15.79 0.02 15.73
C PRO A 21 -15.38 -0.81 16.96
N GLY A 22 -14.83 -0.16 17.98
CA GLY A 22 -14.43 -0.79 19.24
C GLY A 22 -13.10 -1.54 19.23
N VAL A 23 -12.39 -1.58 18.11
CA VAL A 23 -11.02 -2.14 18.04
C VAL A 23 -10.01 -1.13 18.55
N SER A 24 -9.07 -1.59 19.38
CA SER A 24 -7.98 -0.74 19.89
C SER A 24 -6.92 -0.47 18.82
N GLU A 25 -6.24 0.68 18.92
CA GLU A 25 -5.21 1.07 17.94
C GLU A 25 -4.12 0.02 17.78
N ALA A 26 -3.63 -0.56 18.88
CA ALA A 26 -2.57 -1.57 18.83
C ALA A 26 -2.99 -2.85 18.08
N VAL A 27 -4.27 -3.26 18.19
CA VAL A 27 -4.80 -4.43 17.47
C VAL A 27 -4.97 -4.10 15.99
N ALA A 28 -5.49 -2.91 15.68
CA ALA A 28 -5.65 -2.44 14.32
C ALA A 28 -4.31 -2.31 13.60
N ASP A 29 -3.30 -1.72 14.25
CA ASP A 29 -1.95 -1.57 13.71
C ASP A 29 -1.30 -2.92 13.40
N ALA A 30 -1.44 -3.90 14.30
CA ALA A 30 -0.93 -5.25 14.07
C ALA A 30 -1.65 -5.97 12.92
N ALA A 31 -2.95 -5.72 12.75
CA ALA A 31 -3.71 -6.26 11.63
C ALA A 31 -3.30 -5.62 10.30
N ILE A 32 -3.12 -4.30 10.25
CA ILE A 32 -2.60 -3.57 9.08
C ILE A 32 -1.21 -4.09 8.71
N ASP A 33 -0.29 -4.20 9.67
CA ASP A 33 1.08 -4.70 9.44
C ASP A 33 1.07 -6.10 8.82
N ARG A 34 0.13 -6.97 9.23
CA ARG A 34 -0.06 -8.32 8.66
C ARG A 34 -0.61 -8.25 7.24
N LEU A 35 -1.58 -7.39 6.96
CA LEU A 35 -2.16 -7.22 5.61
C LEU A 35 -1.11 -6.69 4.61
N GLU A 36 -0.34 -5.68 5.00
CA GLU A 36 0.74 -5.10 4.18
C GLU A 36 1.85 -6.12 3.94
N GLY A 37 2.27 -6.82 5.01
CA GLY A 37 3.23 -7.90 4.88
C GLY A 37 2.78 -8.97 3.87
N ALA A 38 1.50 -9.35 3.89
CA ALA A 38 0.97 -10.31 2.93
C ALA A 38 0.94 -9.79 1.48
N LYS A 39 0.62 -8.52 1.26
CA LYS A 39 0.72 -7.88 -0.07
C LYS A 39 2.15 -7.92 -0.61
N ASP A 40 3.13 -7.70 0.27
CA ASP A 40 4.55 -7.78 -0.05
C ASP A 40 5.08 -9.23 -0.15
N GLY A 41 4.21 -10.23 -0.04
CA GLY A 41 4.54 -11.65 -0.18
C GLY A 41 5.13 -12.30 1.06
N PHE A 42 5.02 -11.68 2.23
CA PHE A 42 5.39 -12.24 3.53
C PHE A 42 4.23 -13.07 4.12
N GLY A 43 4.54 -14.09 4.93
CA GLY A 43 3.52 -14.93 5.58
C GLY A 43 2.86 -14.29 6.81
N GLY A 44 3.22 -13.06 7.14
CA GLY A 44 2.79 -12.31 8.30
C GLY A 44 3.32 -10.88 8.23
N ALA A 45 3.41 -10.19 9.36
CA ALA A 45 3.94 -8.83 9.38
C ALA A 45 5.37 -8.77 8.83
N LYS A 46 5.64 -7.76 7.99
CA LYS A 46 6.98 -7.50 7.47
C LYS A 46 7.93 -7.22 8.64
N PRO A 47 9.12 -7.87 8.72
CA PRO A 47 10.07 -7.59 9.80
C PRO A 47 10.49 -6.12 9.82
N ARG A 48 10.46 -5.50 11.01
CA ARG A 48 10.77 -4.06 11.17
C ARG A 48 12.15 -3.66 10.64
N TRP A 49 13.16 -4.52 10.82
CA TRP A 49 14.51 -4.28 10.30
C TRP A 49 14.54 -4.27 8.77
N TYR A 50 13.71 -5.09 8.12
CA TYR A 50 13.64 -5.19 6.67
C TYR A 50 12.91 -3.96 6.09
N ALA A 51 11.83 -3.52 6.73
CA ALA A 51 11.17 -2.26 6.36
C ALA A 51 12.12 -1.05 6.49
N ALA A 52 12.99 -1.02 7.51
CA ALA A 52 14.03 0.00 7.64
C ALA A 52 15.09 -0.11 6.52
N ALA A 53 15.47 -1.33 6.13
CA ALA A 53 16.39 -1.57 5.01
C ALA A 53 15.80 -1.12 3.66
N GLU A 54 14.51 -1.38 3.40
CA GLU A 54 13.80 -0.93 2.20
C GLU A 54 13.73 0.60 2.08
N ARG A 55 13.54 1.33 3.20
CA ARG A 55 13.59 2.80 3.18
C ARG A 55 14.95 3.33 2.71
N LEU A 56 16.00 2.58 2.99
CA LEU A 56 17.33 2.92 2.52
C LEU A 56 17.56 2.50 1.07
N ALA A 57 16.71 1.64 0.45
CA ALA A 57 16.93 1.00 -0.85
C ALA A 57 17.47 1.95 -1.93
N TYR A 58 16.95 3.18 -1.99
CA TYR A 58 17.42 4.21 -2.91
C TYR A 58 18.94 4.49 -2.80
N TRP A 59 19.47 4.45 -1.58
CA TRP A 59 20.88 4.66 -1.27
C TRP A 59 21.74 3.39 -1.36
N TRP A 60 21.16 2.21 -1.61
CA TRP A 60 21.92 0.94 -1.56
C TRP A 60 23.02 0.90 -2.57
N PHE A 61 22.75 1.42 -3.76
CA PHE A 61 23.76 1.54 -4.79
C PHE A 61 24.97 2.35 -4.29
N ALA A 62 24.75 3.52 -3.68
CA ALA A 62 25.82 4.35 -3.15
C ALA A 62 26.55 3.69 -1.96
N ILE A 63 25.79 3.07 -1.04
CA ILE A 63 26.33 2.39 0.14
C ILE A 63 27.19 1.20 -0.26
N LEU A 64 26.83 0.46 -1.31
CA LEU A 64 27.56 -0.72 -1.78
C LEU A 64 28.63 -0.36 -2.82
N ALA A 65 28.49 0.73 -3.57
CA ALA A 65 29.47 1.20 -4.54
C ALA A 65 30.81 1.49 -3.87
N ALA A 66 30.81 2.21 -2.75
CA ALA A 66 32.02 2.59 -2.03
C ALA A 66 32.88 1.38 -1.57
N PRO A 67 32.35 0.40 -0.82
CA PRO A 67 33.11 -0.78 -0.41
C PRO A 67 33.46 -1.68 -1.60
N THR A 68 32.62 -1.78 -2.63
CA THR A 68 32.94 -2.59 -3.82
C THR A 68 34.09 -1.96 -4.62
N ALA A 69 34.06 -0.65 -4.82
CA ALA A 69 35.17 0.11 -5.41
C ALA A 69 36.46 -0.03 -4.59
N ALA A 70 36.39 0.15 -3.28
CA ALA A 70 37.55 0.01 -2.39
C ALA A 70 38.13 -1.41 -2.45
N TRP A 71 37.27 -2.44 -2.46
CA TRP A 71 37.69 -3.83 -2.58
C TRP A 71 38.47 -4.08 -3.88
N PHE A 72 37.93 -3.63 -5.02
CA PHE A 72 38.63 -3.81 -6.30
C PHE A 72 39.93 -3.01 -6.38
N ILE A 73 39.99 -1.79 -5.83
CA ILE A 73 41.24 -1.01 -5.77
C ILE A 73 42.33 -1.75 -4.99
N LEU A 74 41.97 -2.35 -3.85
CA LEU A 74 42.94 -2.96 -2.93
C LEU A 74 43.34 -4.39 -3.32
N PHE A 75 42.43 -5.15 -3.94
CA PHE A 75 42.61 -6.60 -4.11
C PHE A 75 42.56 -7.09 -5.55
N ALA A 76 42.16 -6.28 -6.54
CA ALA A 76 42.13 -6.73 -7.93
C ALA A 76 43.56 -6.86 -8.50
N PRO A 77 43.96 -8.05 -8.98
CA PRO A 77 45.30 -8.32 -9.47
C PRO A 77 45.47 -7.83 -10.92
N ASN A 78 45.32 -6.52 -11.15
CA ASN A 78 45.36 -5.95 -12.49
C ASN A 78 46.47 -4.89 -12.59
N GLY A 79 47.33 -5.05 -13.60
CA GLY A 79 48.41 -4.10 -13.91
C GLY A 79 47.95 -2.80 -14.57
N GLU A 80 46.64 -2.61 -14.78
CA GLU A 80 46.03 -1.48 -15.49
C GLU A 80 45.85 -0.22 -14.61
N GLY A 81 46.29 -0.28 -13.36
CA GLY A 81 46.30 0.84 -12.42
C GLY A 81 45.01 1.02 -11.62
N PRO A 82 45.05 1.83 -10.54
CA PRO A 82 43.96 1.94 -9.56
C PRO A 82 42.66 2.51 -10.15
N TRP A 83 42.76 3.30 -11.22
CA TRP A 83 41.60 3.88 -11.90
C TRP A 83 40.74 2.83 -12.62
N MET A 84 41.35 1.84 -13.26
CA MET A 84 40.60 0.78 -13.93
C MET A 84 39.90 -0.14 -12.90
N ASN A 85 40.59 -0.43 -11.80
CA ASN A 85 40.01 -1.18 -10.69
C ASN A 85 38.81 -0.48 -10.06
N LEU A 86 38.84 0.85 -9.94
CA LEU A 86 37.68 1.64 -9.52
C LEU A 86 36.49 1.42 -10.46
N TRP A 87 36.69 1.50 -11.78
CA TRP A 87 35.62 1.27 -12.76
C TRP A 87 35.04 -0.15 -12.68
N TYR A 88 35.89 -1.17 -12.51
CA TYR A 88 35.40 -2.54 -12.30
C TYR A 88 34.57 -2.68 -11.03
N GLY A 89 35.00 -2.06 -9.93
CA GLY A 89 34.22 -2.06 -8.69
C GLY A 89 32.86 -1.38 -8.84
N LEU A 90 32.81 -0.23 -9.53
CA LEU A 90 31.55 0.45 -9.83
C LEU A 90 30.66 -0.37 -10.77
N ALA A 91 31.23 -0.97 -11.82
CA ALA A 91 30.50 -1.81 -12.77
C ALA A 91 29.97 -3.11 -12.14
N ALA A 92 30.65 -3.65 -11.12
CA ALA A 92 30.19 -4.81 -10.36
C ALA A 92 29.09 -4.46 -9.33
N THR A 93 28.95 -3.19 -8.97
CA THR A 93 28.03 -2.74 -7.91
C THR A 93 26.57 -3.13 -8.16
N PRO A 94 25.99 -3.05 -9.37
CA PRO A 94 24.62 -3.53 -9.61
C PRO A 94 24.42 -5.00 -9.25
N LEU A 95 25.39 -5.87 -9.58
CA LEU A 95 25.33 -7.30 -9.28
C LEU A 95 25.40 -7.56 -7.76
N VAL A 96 26.34 -6.90 -7.08
CA VAL A 96 26.48 -6.97 -5.62
C VAL A 96 25.21 -6.47 -4.93
N THR A 97 24.64 -5.36 -5.41
CA THR A 97 23.40 -4.78 -4.89
C THR A 97 22.23 -5.74 -5.05
N GLY A 98 22.05 -6.31 -6.24
CA GLY A 98 20.98 -7.29 -6.49
C GLY A 98 21.12 -8.54 -5.62
N ALA A 99 22.33 -9.09 -5.49
CA ALA A 99 22.59 -10.25 -4.64
C ALA A 99 22.32 -9.96 -3.16
N PHE A 100 22.79 -8.82 -2.66
CA PHE A 100 22.60 -8.42 -1.27
C PHE A 100 21.12 -8.14 -0.94
N ALA A 101 20.40 -7.44 -1.83
CA ALA A 101 18.96 -7.23 -1.70
C ALA A 101 18.18 -8.55 -1.70
N GLY A 102 18.53 -9.49 -2.59
CA GLY A 102 17.93 -10.81 -2.66
C GLY A 102 18.13 -11.63 -1.39
N LEU A 103 19.35 -11.59 -0.81
CA LEU A 103 19.66 -12.27 0.46
C LEU A 103 18.82 -11.73 1.62
N LEU A 104 18.65 -10.42 1.70
CA LEU A 104 17.86 -9.82 2.77
C LEU A 104 16.37 -10.08 2.63
N TRP A 105 15.87 -10.03 1.40
CA TRP A 105 14.50 -10.44 1.12
C TRP A 105 14.27 -11.90 1.52
N ALA A 106 15.19 -12.80 1.18
CA ALA A 106 15.11 -14.20 1.57
C ALA A 106 15.16 -14.38 3.10
N ALA A 107 16.07 -13.70 3.79
CA ALA A 107 16.17 -13.73 5.25
C ALA A 107 14.89 -13.22 5.93
N ALA A 108 14.35 -12.10 5.44
CA ALA A 108 13.10 -11.53 5.94
C ALA A 108 11.92 -12.48 5.71
N ARG A 109 11.86 -13.13 4.54
CA ARG A 109 10.82 -14.11 4.21
C ARG A 109 10.89 -15.36 5.09
N LEU A 110 12.09 -15.82 5.43
CA LEU A 110 12.29 -16.95 6.35
C LEU A 110 11.85 -16.58 7.77
N GLN A 111 12.17 -15.38 8.25
CA GLN A 111 11.74 -14.91 9.56
C GLN A 111 10.21 -14.74 9.64
N ALA A 112 9.57 -14.29 8.56
CA ALA A 112 8.12 -14.09 8.51
C ALA A 112 7.32 -15.39 8.26
N ARG A 113 7.96 -16.56 8.18
CA ARG A 113 7.28 -17.85 8.01
C ARG A 113 6.99 -18.49 9.37
N PRO A 114 5.79 -18.27 9.90
CA PRO A 114 4.96 -19.44 10.21
C PRO A 114 3.51 -19.25 9.73
N GLY A 115 3.06 -20.17 8.85
CA GLY A 115 1.65 -20.26 8.42
C GLY A 115 1.28 -19.32 7.27
N ALA A 116 1.95 -19.43 6.11
CA ALA A 116 1.72 -18.58 4.93
C ALA A 116 0.29 -18.70 4.39
N THR A 117 -0.63 -17.98 5.00
CA THR A 117 -2.00 -17.76 4.51
C THR A 117 -1.90 -16.90 3.26
N LYS A 118 -2.64 -17.26 2.20
CA LYS A 118 -2.72 -16.45 0.98
C LYS A 118 -3.21 -15.03 1.34
N PRO A 119 -2.76 -13.97 0.66
CA PRO A 119 -3.17 -12.59 0.97
C PRO A 119 -4.69 -12.42 1.09
N ASP A 120 -5.47 -13.04 0.20
CA ASP A 120 -6.93 -12.98 0.22
C ASP A 120 -7.54 -13.68 1.45
N ALA A 121 -6.95 -14.81 1.86
CA ALA A 121 -7.42 -15.53 3.04
C ALA A 121 -7.06 -14.78 4.34
N LEU A 122 -5.92 -14.08 4.36
CA LEU A 122 -5.57 -13.21 5.48
C LEU A 122 -6.45 -11.96 5.52
N ALA A 123 -6.76 -11.39 4.35
CA ALA A 123 -7.72 -10.29 4.24
C ALA A 123 -9.10 -10.70 4.75
N ALA A 124 -9.57 -11.91 4.40
CA ALA A 124 -10.81 -12.46 4.94
C ALA A 124 -10.73 -12.68 6.46
N GLU A 125 -9.63 -13.26 6.97
CA GLU A 125 -9.39 -13.46 8.42
C GLU A 125 -9.46 -12.14 9.17
N LEU A 126 -8.80 -11.09 8.68
CA LEU A 126 -8.68 -9.79 9.36
C LEU A 126 -9.81 -8.81 9.04
N SER A 127 -10.74 -9.16 8.15
CA SER A 127 -11.86 -8.29 7.71
C SER A 127 -12.79 -7.82 8.83
N HIS A 128 -12.78 -8.49 9.98
CA HIS A 128 -13.54 -8.10 11.17
C HIS A 128 -12.83 -7.03 12.02
N LEU A 129 -11.52 -6.83 11.81
CA LEU A 129 -10.71 -5.83 12.51
C LEU A 129 -10.41 -4.63 11.62
N VAL A 130 -10.01 -4.90 10.37
CA VAL A 130 -9.55 -3.89 9.43
C VAL A 130 -10.04 -4.22 8.02
N ARG A 131 -10.45 -3.19 7.27
CA ARG A 131 -10.88 -3.29 5.87
C ARG A 131 -10.15 -2.26 5.02
N HIS A 132 -10.00 -2.54 3.73
CA HIS A 132 -9.59 -1.50 2.79
C HIS A 132 -10.74 -0.52 2.56
N ALA A 133 -10.46 0.79 2.60
CA ALA A 133 -11.43 1.82 2.30
C ALA A 133 -11.87 1.75 0.83
N GLY A 134 -10.93 1.53 -0.09
CA GLY A 134 -11.22 1.30 -1.50
C GLY A 134 -12.14 2.38 -2.08
N SER A 135 -13.30 1.98 -2.58
CA SER A 135 -14.28 2.83 -3.25
C SER A 135 -15.08 3.75 -2.33
N VAL A 136 -14.92 3.69 -1.00
CA VAL A 136 -15.64 4.57 -0.06
C VAL A 136 -14.76 5.70 0.51
N LEU A 137 -13.49 5.74 0.10
CA LEU A 137 -12.51 6.66 0.68
C LEU A 137 -12.88 8.12 0.41
N GLU A 138 -13.17 8.45 -0.84
CA GLU A 138 -13.46 9.81 -1.30
C GLU A 138 -14.70 10.38 -0.59
N GLU A 139 -15.76 9.57 -0.49
CA GLU A 139 -17.00 9.94 0.18
C GLU A 139 -16.77 10.18 1.68
N VAL A 140 -15.96 9.32 2.32
CA VAL A 140 -15.62 9.45 3.73
C VAL A 140 -14.79 10.71 3.99
N GLU A 141 -13.74 10.95 3.21
CA GLU A 141 -12.89 12.13 3.36
C GLU A 141 -13.69 13.40 3.12
N GLY A 142 -14.46 13.45 2.04
CA GLY A 142 -15.34 14.58 1.75
C GLY A 142 -16.36 14.83 2.86
N LEU A 143 -16.98 13.79 3.41
CA LEU A 143 -17.92 13.94 4.52
C LEU A 143 -17.25 14.42 5.81
N LEU A 144 -16.08 13.89 6.16
CA LEU A 144 -15.33 14.29 7.35
C LEU A 144 -14.86 15.75 7.28
N ASP A 145 -14.58 16.24 6.08
CA ASP A 145 -14.19 17.63 5.85
C ASP A 145 -15.33 18.61 6.08
N LYS A 146 -16.55 18.23 5.69
CA LYS A 146 -17.73 19.08 5.83
C LYS A 146 -18.37 18.96 7.21
N ASP A 147 -18.44 17.74 7.75
CA ASP A 147 -19.07 17.46 9.05
C ASP A 147 -18.22 16.51 9.91
N PRO A 148 -17.18 17.05 10.59
CA PRO A 148 -16.36 16.26 11.50
C PRO A 148 -17.11 15.80 12.75
N ALA A 149 -18.25 16.42 13.10
CA ALA A 149 -19.04 16.01 14.25
C ALA A 149 -19.78 14.68 14.00
N ALA A 150 -20.09 14.37 12.74
CA ALA A 150 -20.67 13.11 12.32
C ALA A 150 -19.66 11.95 12.17
N ALA A 151 -18.39 12.13 12.55
CA ALA A 151 -17.32 11.17 12.28
C ALA A 151 -17.61 9.72 12.72
N GLU A 152 -18.26 9.53 13.87
CA GLU A 152 -18.63 8.20 14.36
C GLU A 152 -19.74 7.54 13.53
N GLN A 153 -20.72 8.32 13.07
CA GLN A 153 -21.78 7.82 12.18
C GLN A 153 -21.22 7.49 10.79
N ILE A 154 -20.32 8.35 10.27
CA ILE A 154 -19.61 8.13 9.01
C ILE A 154 -18.77 6.85 9.11
N ARG A 155 -18.06 6.63 10.22
CA ARG A 155 -17.31 5.39 10.47
C ARG A 155 -18.19 4.15 10.35
N GLU A 156 -19.33 4.13 11.03
CA GLU A 156 -20.26 2.99 11.02
C GLU A 156 -20.83 2.70 9.63
N LEU A 157 -21.09 3.73 8.83
CA LEU A 157 -21.53 3.58 7.44
C LEU A 157 -20.39 3.09 6.55
N ALA A 158 -19.21 3.69 6.64
CA ALA A 158 -18.03 3.32 5.87
C ALA A 158 -17.62 1.87 6.14
N TRP A 159 -17.63 1.45 7.41
CA TRP A 159 -17.31 0.08 7.81
C TRP A 159 -18.25 -0.94 7.15
N ARG A 160 -19.56 -0.69 7.17
CA ARG A 160 -20.57 -1.55 6.53
C ARG A 160 -20.46 -1.54 5.01
N ALA A 161 -20.23 -0.37 4.41
CA ALA A 161 -20.06 -0.22 2.96
C ALA A 161 -18.80 -0.95 2.44
N ALA A 162 -17.76 -1.04 3.26
CA ALA A 162 -16.53 -1.80 2.96
C ALA A 162 -16.66 -3.32 3.21
N GLY A 163 -17.78 -3.81 3.73
CA GLY A 163 -17.98 -5.23 4.06
C GLY A 163 -18.13 -6.12 2.84
N VAL A 164 -17.19 -7.05 2.61
CA VAL A 164 -17.26 -8.01 1.50
C VAL A 164 -18.30 -9.10 1.83
N GLY A 165 -19.33 -9.24 0.99
CA GLY A 165 -20.37 -10.27 1.13
C GLY A 165 -21.45 -9.97 2.17
N GLU A 166 -21.47 -8.77 2.76
CA GLU A 166 -22.49 -8.38 3.73
C GLU A 166 -23.80 -7.95 3.05
N ALA A 167 -24.93 -8.41 3.58
CA ALA A 167 -26.27 -8.13 3.03
C ALA A 167 -26.60 -6.63 2.98
N ASN A 168 -26.04 -5.83 3.91
CA ASN A 168 -26.32 -4.40 4.01
C ASN A 168 -25.28 -3.51 3.32
N ARG A 169 -24.28 -4.10 2.64
CA ARG A 169 -23.17 -3.36 2.03
C ARG A 169 -23.65 -2.33 1.01
N VAL A 170 -24.47 -2.76 0.05
CA VAL A 170 -24.96 -1.91 -1.05
C VAL A 170 -25.74 -0.72 -0.48
N ARG A 171 -26.67 -1.00 0.43
CA ARG A 171 -27.47 0.03 1.09
C ARG A 171 -26.62 1.01 1.91
N ALA A 172 -25.57 0.52 2.57
CA ALA A 172 -24.65 1.39 3.33
C ALA A 172 -23.81 2.27 2.40
N ALA A 173 -23.38 1.74 1.25
CA ALA A 173 -22.66 2.50 0.23
C ALA A 173 -23.55 3.57 -0.41
N GLU A 174 -24.78 3.21 -0.80
CA GLU A 174 -25.77 4.17 -1.32
C GLU A 174 -26.09 5.28 -0.33
N GLU A 175 -26.23 4.94 0.95
CA GLU A 175 -26.48 5.93 2.00
C GLU A 175 -25.28 6.86 2.21
N LEU A 176 -24.06 6.31 2.18
CA LEU A 176 -22.83 7.09 2.28
C LEU A 176 -22.69 8.04 1.08
N GLU A 177 -22.92 7.55 -0.14
CA GLU A 177 -22.92 8.34 -1.36
C GLU A 177 -23.99 9.44 -1.31
N ARG A 178 -25.21 9.10 -0.88
CA ARG A 178 -26.30 10.07 -0.72
C ARG A 178 -25.91 11.20 0.24
N LEU A 179 -25.32 10.88 1.38
CA LEU A 179 -24.85 11.87 2.34
C LEU A 179 -23.73 12.72 1.75
N TRP A 180 -22.77 12.11 1.06
CA TRP A 180 -21.66 12.81 0.42
C TRP A 180 -22.17 13.79 -0.65
N ARG A 181 -23.07 13.37 -1.54
CA ARG A 181 -23.71 14.22 -2.55
C ARG A 181 -24.45 15.42 -1.95
N LEU A 182 -25.08 15.23 -0.78
CA LEU A 182 -25.76 16.31 -0.07
C LEU A 182 -24.77 17.29 0.57
N ALA A 183 -23.62 16.79 1.05
CA ALA A 183 -22.59 17.60 1.67
C ALA A 183 -21.71 18.35 0.66
N ASP A 184 -21.47 17.76 -0.51
CA ASP A 184 -20.70 18.35 -1.60
C ASP A 184 -21.34 18.06 -2.99
N PRO A 185 -22.36 18.84 -3.39
CA PRO A 185 -23.03 18.64 -4.67
C PRO A 185 -22.14 18.99 -5.86
N GLN A 186 -21.11 19.82 -5.66
CA GLN A 186 -20.19 20.19 -6.74
C GLN A 186 -19.24 19.04 -7.04
N ALA A 187 -18.58 18.47 -6.03
CA ALA A 187 -17.70 17.31 -6.19
C ALA A 187 -18.47 16.11 -6.78
N ALA A 188 -19.72 15.91 -6.36
CA ALA A 188 -20.60 14.90 -6.95
C ALA A 188 -20.85 15.11 -8.44
N ALA A 189 -21.11 16.35 -8.88
CA ALA A 189 -21.33 16.66 -10.29
C ALA A 189 -20.07 16.47 -11.13
N GLU A 190 -18.89 16.81 -10.59
CA GLU A 190 -17.59 16.57 -11.23
C GLU A 190 -17.35 15.07 -11.43
N ARG A 191 -17.59 14.25 -10.40
CA ARG A 191 -17.48 12.79 -10.49
C ARG A 191 -18.48 12.17 -11.47
N ASP A 192 -19.71 12.67 -11.51
CA ASP A 192 -20.73 12.21 -12.47
C ASP A 192 -20.35 12.56 -13.93
N GLU A 193 -19.59 13.63 -14.17
CA GLU A 193 -19.03 13.93 -15.49
C GLU A 193 -17.87 12.98 -15.82
N GLU A 194 -16.93 12.78 -14.90
CA GLU A 194 -15.80 11.86 -15.09
C GLU A 194 -16.28 10.43 -15.39
N LEU A 195 -17.28 9.94 -14.65
CA LEU A 195 -17.88 8.63 -14.91
C LEU A 195 -18.51 8.54 -16.31
N ARG A 196 -19.15 9.62 -16.79
CA ARG A 196 -19.70 9.67 -18.16
C ARG A 196 -18.60 9.65 -19.22
N GLU A 197 -17.48 10.35 -18.98
CA GLU A 197 -16.33 10.32 -19.87
C GLU A 197 -15.69 8.93 -19.92
N ILE A 198 -15.52 8.28 -18.76
CA ILE A 198 -15.01 6.92 -18.65
C ILE A 198 -15.93 5.93 -19.38
N ASP A 199 -17.24 6.02 -19.19
CA ASP A 199 -18.21 5.15 -19.88
C ASP A 199 -18.20 5.36 -21.40
N ALA A 200 -18.07 6.60 -21.85
CA ALA A 200 -17.93 6.93 -23.27
C ALA A 200 -16.64 6.34 -23.85
N MET A 201 -15.52 6.48 -23.14
CA MET A 201 -14.23 5.90 -23.51
C MET A 201 -14.29 4.37 -23.56
N MET A 202 -14.88 3.72 -22.55
CA MET A 202 -15.02 2.25 -22.50
C MET A 202 -15.92 1.74 -23.63
N THR A 203 -17.00 2.46 -23.93
CA THR A 203 -17.88 2.14 -25.06
C THR A 203 -17.14 2.26 -26.39
N GLN A 204 -16.31 3.29 -26.56
CA GLN A 204 -15.47 3.46 -27.75
C GLN A 204 -14.43 2.34 -27.87
N LEU A 205 -13.74 1.98 -26.79
CA LEU A 205 -12.75 0.91 -26.79
C LEU A 205 -13.36 -0.46 -27.12
N ARG A 206 -14.58 -0.75 -26.63
CA ARG A 206 -15.35 -1.95 -27.03
C ARG A 206 -15.71 -1.91 -28.52
N ARG A 207 -16.16 -0.77 -29.02
CA ARG A 207 -16.50 -0.59 -30.44
C ARG A 207 -15.28 -0.76 -31.36
N ASP A 208 -14.11 -0.32 -30.90
CA ASP A 208 -12.83 -0.45 -31.60
C ASP A 208 -12.21 -1.86 -31.49
N GLY A 209 -12.83 -2.79 -30.75
CA GLY A 209 -12.35 -4.16 -30.56
C GLY A 209 -11.09 -4.27 -29.70
N LYS A 210 -10.77 -3.25 -28.89
CA LYS A 210 -9.57 -3.22 -28.03
C LYS A 210 -9.79 -3.89 -26.67
N ILE A 211 -11.04 -4.04 -26.26
CA ILE A 211 -11.48 -4.72 -25.04
C ILE A 211 -12.76 -5.49 -25.35
N GLU A 212 -12.86 -6.72 -24.85
CA GLU A 212 -14.05 -7.58 -24.96
C GLU A 212 -15.04 -7.31 -23.82
#